data_AF-A0A7U9RYE7-F1
#
_entry.id   AF-A0A7U9RYE7-F1
#
_cell.length_a   1.000
_cell.length_b   1.000
_cell.length_c   1.000
_cell.angle_alpha   90.00
_cell.angle_beta   90.00
_cell.angle_gamma   90.00
#
_symmetry.space_group_name_H-M   'P 1'
#
loop_
_entity.id
_entity.type
_entity.pdbx_description
1 polymer ?
#
loop_
_entity_poly.entity_id
_entity_poly.type
_entity_poly.pdbx_seq_one_letter_code
_entity_poly.pdbx_strand_id
1 'polypeptide(L)'
;MEAHLLFQGIAERSIYDPQICAWFTQALESEEPFLKKSSAESLYHFYARKEQWDKAEEALSYFSENDPDKTIHLASLYSKTNRIHDAYRLYEQLLFTGFNRFKLILHALRILYMQEQDSDMAHKLADLEGGLAKLFEMGRYQEAEPGLELAAYEKNVKETERIMKTMLKHYDTLTDYTHSRLFRHILLKPQNPAFFERVRCGLIQGFLDEEKFGYMKETAFWKELKDRRTAPVSDSPSMEVISQDRFA
;
A
#
# COMPACT_ATOMS: atom_id res chain seq x y z
N MET A 1 -23.76 9.60 -25.69
CA MET A 1 -24.92 8.89 -26.29
C MET A 1 -25.39 7.73 -25.42
N GLU A 2 -24.48 6.85 -24.96
CA GLU A 2 -24.83 5.75 -24.05
C GLU A 2 -25.38 6.19 -22.68
N ALA A 3 -24.79 7.23 -22.07
CA ALA A 3 -25.32 7.85 -20.86
C ALA A 3 -26.73 8.46 -21.07
N HIS A 4 -27.01 9.00 -22.27
CA HIS A 4 -28.32 9.57 -22.59
C HIS A 4 -29.38 8.48 -22.76
N LEU A 5 -29.01 7.32 -23.32
CA LEU A 5 -29.86 6.14 -23.44
C LEU A 5 -30.10 5.43 -22.09
N LEU A 6 -29.22 5.61 -21.09
CA LEU A 6 -29.44 5.11 -19.72
C LEU A 6 -30.58 5.87 -19.01
N PHE A 7 -30.79 7.15 -19.32
CA PHE A 7 -31.80 7.99 -18.66
C PHE A 7 -33.21 7.90 -19.25
N GLN A 8 -33.39 7.39 -20.48
CA GLN A 8 -34.66 7.56 -21.22
C GLN A 8 -35.57 6.32 -21.35
N GLY A 9 -35.25 5.17 -20.76
CA GLY A 9 -36.21 4.05 -20.64
C GLY A 9 -36.85 3.60 -21.97
N ILE A 10 -36.09 3.55 -23.07
CA ILE A 10 -36.61 3.16 -24.39
C ILE A 10 -36.69 1.63 -24.51
N ALA A 11 -37.88 1.12 -24.85
CA ALA A 11 -38.25 -0.30 -24.84
C ALA A 11 -37.56 -1.20 -25.90
N GLU A 12 -36.79 -0.64 -26.84
CA GLU A 12 -36.08 -1.40 -27.88
C GLU A 12 -34.58 -1.10 -27.92
N ARG A 13 -33.96 -0.87 -26.76
CA ARG A 13 -32.55 -0.51 -26.65
C ARG A 13 -31.59 -1.52 -27.30
N SER A 14 -31.94 -2.81 -27.30
CA SER A 14 -31.07 -3.88 -27.76
C SER A 14 -30.80 -3.90 -29.26
N ILE A 15 -31.60 -3.20 -30.08
CA ILE A 15 -31.40 -3.16 -31.53
C ILE A 15 -30.12 -2.40 -31.92
N TYR A 16 -29.65 -1.50 -31.05
CA TYR A 16 -28.45 -0.71 -31.27
C TYR A 16 -27.18 -1.40 -30.75
N ASP A 17 -27.34 -2.46 -29.97
CA ASP A 17 -26.23 -3.15 -29.31
C ASP A 17 -25.11 -3.60 -30.27
N PRO A 18 -25.39 -4.20 -31.44
CA PRO A 18 -24.34 -4.57 -32.38
C PRO A 18 -23.56 -3.36 -32.89
N GLN A 19 -24.25 -2.25 -33.16
CA GLN A 19 -23.63 -1.03 -33.67
C GLN A 19 -22.78 -0.34 -32.60
N ILE A 20 -23.27 -0.30 -31.36
CA ILE A 20 -22.54 0.25 -30.21
C ILE A 20 -21.25 -0.55 -29.97
N CYS A 21 -21.34 -1.89 -29.96
CA CYS A 21 -20.16 -2.73 -29.86
C CYS A 21 -19.18 -2.48 -31.00
N ALA A 22 -19.66 -2.40 -32.25
CA ALA A 22 -18.81 -2.15 -33.41
C ALA A 22 -18.03 -0.83 -33.30
N TRP A 23 -18.67 0.24 -32.84
CA TRP A 23 -18.00 1.53 -32.63
C TRP A 23 -16.90 1.45 -31.58
N PHE A 24 -17.17 0.81 -30.43
CA PHE A 24 -16.14 0.64 -29.40
C PHE A 24 -15.02 -0.29 -29.83
N THR A 25 -15.34 -1.39 -30.54
CA THR A 25 -14.33 -2.29 -31.09
C THR A 25 -13.43 -1.57 -32.09
N GLN A 26 -13.99 -0.74 -32.97
CA GLN A 26 -13.17 0.08 -33.87
C GLN A 26 -12.27 1.05 -33.11
N ALA A 27 -12.75 1.64 -32.02
CA ALA A 27 -11.97 2.57 -31.21
C ALA A 27 -10.85 1.89 -30.38
N LEU A 28 -10.88 0.57 -30.20
CA LEU A 28 -9.76 -0.20 -29.62
C LEU A 28 -8.51 -0.18 -30.52
N GLU A 29 -8.67 0.00 -31.82
CA GLU A 29 -7.57 0.10 -32.79
C GLU A 29 -6.92 1.49 -32.79
N SER A 30 -7.44 2.44 -32.00
CA SER A 30 -6.85 3.78 -31.88
C SER A 30 -5.43 3.70 -31.31
N GLU A 31 -4.52 4.51 -31.86
CA GLU A 31 -3.20 4.74 -31.29
C GLU A 31 -3.26 5.59 -30.01
N GLU A 32 -4.37 6.30 -29.77
CA GLU A 32 -4.57 7.14 -28.60
C GLU A 32 -4.89 6.28 -27.35
N PRO A 33 -4.02 6.23 -26.33
CA PRO A 33 -4.20 5.34 -25.18
C PRO A 33 -5.50 5.60 -24.40
N PHE A 34 -5.92 6.86 -24.32
CA PHE A 34 -7.15 7.26 -23.63
C PHE A 34 -8.39 6.68 -24.34
N LEU A 35 -8.49 6.86 -25.66
CA LEU A 35 -9.61 6.32 -26.45
C LEU A 35 -9.66 4.80 -26.38
N LYS A 36 -8.51 4.13 -26.46
CA LYS A 36 -8.41 2.67 -26.33
C LYS A 36 -8.92 2.20 -24.96
N LYS A 37 -8.44 2.79 -23.87
CA LYS A 37 -8.88 2.45 -22.50
C LYS A 37 -10.37 2.71 -22.30
N SER A 38 -10.86 3.89 -22.70
CA SER A 38 -12.27 4.27 -22.56
C SER A 38 -13.21 3.33 -23.35
N SER A 39 -12.78 2.89 -24.53
CA SER A 39 -13.52 1.92 -25.35
C SER A 39 -13.54 0.53 -24.74
N ALA A 40 -12.40 0.09 -24.18
CA ALA A 40 -12.29 -1.17 -23.45
C ALA A 40 -13.20 -1.19 -22.20
N GLU A 41 -13.21 -0.10 -21.43
CA GLU A 41 -14.09 0.08 -20.26
C GLU A 41 -15.57 0.02 -20.66
N SER A 42 -15.94 0.69 -21.76
CA SER A 42 -17.32 0.69 -22.27
C SER A 42 -17.76 -0.71 -22.70
N LEU A 43 -16.88 -1.45 -23.39
CA LEU A 43 -17.13 -2.85 -23.77
C LEU A 43 -17.25 -3.76 -22.54
N TYR A 44 -16.40 -3.60 -21.53
CA TYR A 44 -16.51 -4.31 -20.26
C TYR A 44 -17.89 -4.10 -19.63
N HIS A 45 -18.33 -2.86 -19.47
CA HIS A 45 -19.63 -2.55 -18.87
C HIS A 45 -20.81 -3.01 -19.74
N PHE A 46 -20.67 -2.97 -21.06
CA PHE A 46 -21.66 -3.52 -21.97
C PHE A 46 -21.83 -5.04 -21.76
N TYR A 47 -20.74 -5.80 -21.79
CA TYR A 47 -20.80 -7.25 -21.64
C TYR A 47 -21.18 -7.68 -20.22
N ALA A 48 -20.70 -6.99 -19.20
CA ALA A 48 -21.05 -7.25 -17.80
C ALA A 48 -22.56 -7.10 -17.53
N ARG A 49 -23.22 -6.07 -18.09
CA ARG A 49 -24.69 -5.89 -17.96
C ARG A 49 -25.50 -7.03 -18.58
N LYS A 50 -24.92 -7.73 -19.55
CA LYS A 50 -25.51 -8.89 -20.22
C LYS A 50 -25.03 -10.23 -19.65
N GLU A 51 -24.25 -10.19 -18.57
CA GLU A 51 -23.64 -11.36 -17.94
C GLU A 51 -22.74 -12.17 -18.89
N GLN A 52 -22.21 -11.52 -19.94
CA GLN A 52 -21.26 -12.11 -20.87
C GLN A 52 -19.84 -11.99 -20.31
N TRP A 53 -19.58 -12.69 -19.20
CA TRP A 53 -18.38 -12.49 -18.38
C TRP A 53 -17.07 -12.76 -19.14
N ASP A 54 -17.00 -13.77 -20.02
CA ASP A 54 -15.79 -14.05 -20.80
C ASP A 54 -15.39 -12.87 -21.69
N LYS A 55 -16.37 -12.24 -22.35
CA LYS A 55 -16.13 -11.06 -23.20
C LYS A 55 -15.83 -9.81 -22.37
N ALA A 56 -16.43 -9.70 -21.18
CA ALA A 56 -16.10 -8.64 -20.25
C ALA A 56 -14.64 -8.76 -19.79
N GLU A 57 -14.16 -9.96 -19.47
CA GLU A 57 -12.77 -10.21 -19.08
C GLU A 57 -11.81 -9.96 -20.26
N GLU A 58 -12.17 -10.36 -21.48
CA GLU A 58 -11.41 -10.07 -22.70
C GLU A 58 -11.25 -8.56 -22.93
N ALA A 59 -12.30 -7.76 -22.71
CA ALA A 59 -12.22 -6.30 -22.83
C ALA A 59 -11.20 -5.69 -21.85
N LEU A 60 -10.98 -6.30 -20.68
CA LEU A 60 -9.98 -5.83 -19.72
C LEU A 60 -8.53 -6.13 -20.14
N SER A 61 -8.31 -6.98 -21.15
CA SER A 61 -6.96 -7.25 -21.69
C SER A 61 -6.30 -6.01 -22.30
N TYR A 62 -7.11 -5.04 -22.76
CA TYR A 62 -6.64 -3.79 -23.36
C TYR A 62 -6.18 -2.75 -22.33
N PHE A 63 -6.44 -2.96 -21.04
CA PHE A 63 -5.90 -2.12 -19.97
C PHE A 63 -4.45 -2.51 -19.68
N SER A 64 -3.64 -1.52 -19.30
CA SER A 64 -2.29 -1.76 -18.80
C SER A 64 -2.29 -2.72 -17.60
N GLU A 65 -1.24 -3.53 -17.48
CA GLU A 65 -1.15 -4.57 -16.45
C GLU A 65 -1.33 -4.04 -15.03
N ASN A 66 -0.72 -2.90 -14.72
CA ASN A 66 -0.73 -2.29 -13.39
C ASN A 66 -1.83 -1.21 -13.22
N ASP A 67 -2.86 -1.22 -14.07
CA ASP A 67 -3.95 -0.25 -13.98
C ASP A 67 -4.89 -0.58 -12.79
N PRO A 68 -5.09 0.34 -11.83
CA PRO A 68 -6.01 0.13 -10.72
C PRO A 68 -7.45 -0.12 -11.18
N ASP A 69 -7.90 0.52 -12.25
CA ASP A 69 -9.27 0.38 -12.75
C ASP A 69 -9.50 -1.03 -13.31
N LYS A 70 -8.51 -1.57 -14.03
CA LYS A 70 -8.50 -2.99 -14.46
C LYS A 70 -8.68 -3.92 -13.27
N THR A 71 -7.94 -3.66 -12.19
CA THR A 71 -7.98 -4.48 -10.99
C THR A 71 -9.36 -4.43 -10.32
N ILE A 72 -9.98 -3.24 -10.24
CA ILE A 72 -11.34 -3.05 -9.71
C ILE A 72 -12.36 -3.84 -10.55
N HIS A 73 -12.26 -3.76 -11.88
CA HIS A 73 -13.17 -4.46 -12.79
C HIS A 73 -13.01 -5.98 -12.74
N LEU A 74 -11.77 -6.48 -12.68
CA LEU A 74 -11.49 -7.92 -12.49
C LEU A 74 -12.04 -8.41 -11.15
N ALA A 75 -11.83 -7.67 -10.06
CA ALA A 75 -12.35 -8.03 -8.75
C ALA A 75 -13.88 -8.09 -8.76
N SER A 76 -14.54 -7.13 -9.41
CA SER A 76 -15.99 -7.12 -9.58
C SER A 76 -16.47 -8.32 -10.40
N LEU A 77 -15.82 -8.61 -11.53
CA LEU A 77 -16.13 -9.76 -12.39
C LEU A 77 -15.97 -11.08 -11.62
N TYR A 78 -14.87 -11.26 -10.90
CA TYR A 78 -14.60 -12.46 -10.10
C TYR A 78 -15.58 -12.65 -8.93
N SER A 79 -16.22 -11.58 -8.47
CA SER A 79 -17.29 -11.67 -7.47
C SER A 79 -18.61 -12.20 -8.05
N LYS A 80 -18.74 -12.16 -9.38
CA LYS A 80 -19.93 -12.60 -10.14
C LYS A 80 -19.71 -13.93 -10.88
N THR A 81 -18.46 -14.30 -11.13
CA THR A 81 -18.07 -15.63 -11.58
C THR A 81 -17.64 -16.47 -10.39
N ASN A 82 -17.56 -17.80 -10.49
CA ASN A 82 -17.28 -18.71 -9.35
C ASN A 82 -15.82 -18.61 -8.80
N ARG A 83 -15.29 -17.39 -8.66
CA ARG A 83 -13.91 -17.00 -8.38
C ARG A 83 -13.82 -16.02 -7.20
N ILE A 84 -14.73 -16.14 -6.23
CA ILE A 84 -14.88 -15.18 -5.13
C ILE A 84 -13.61 -14.94 -4.30
N HIS A 85 -12.76 -15.96 -4.12
CA HIS A 85 -11.47 -15.81 -3.43
C HIS A 85 -10.47 -14.92 -4.21
N ASP A 86 -10.48 -14.99 -5.54
CA ASP A 86 -9.69 -14.09 -6.37
C ASP A 86 -10.20 -12.65 -6.26
N ALA A 87 -11.53 -12.46 -6.20
CA ALA A 87 -12.13 -11.14 -6.01
C ALA A 87 -11.68 -10.49 -4.70
N TYR A 88 -11.76 -11.22 -3.58
CA TYR A 88 -11.29 -10.73 -2.28
C TYR A 88 -9.81 -10.35 -2.33
N ARG A 89 -8.96 -11.22 -2.89
CA ARG A 89 -7.52 -10.96 -3.01
C ARG A 89 -7.24 -9.65 -3.76
N LEU A 90 -7.91 -9.41 -4.89
CA LEU A 90 -7.72 -8.19 -5.67
C LEU A 90 -8.18 -6.93 -4.93
N TYR A 91 -9.33 -6.98 -4.25
CA TYR A 91 -9.82 -5.84 -3.46
C TYR A 91 -8.91 -5.54 -2.25
N GLU A 92 -8.46 -6.57 -1.54
CA GLU A 92 -7.53 -6.39 -0.42
C GLU A 92 -6.18 -5.84 -0.92
N GLN A 93 -5.68 -6.33 -2.06
CA GLN A 93 -4.45 -5.81 -2.67
C GLN A 93 -4.60 -4.33 -3.05
N LEU A 94 -5.75 -3.92 -3.59
CA LEU A 94 -6.04 -2.50 -3.85
C LEU A 94 -6.03 -1.66 -2.58
N LEU A 95 -6.62 -2.16 -1.48
CA LEU A 95 -6.57 -1.47 -0.17
C LEU A 95 -5.12 -1.31 0.31
N PHE A 96 -4.32 -2.37 0.23
CA PHE A 96 -2.92 -2.35 0.65
C PHE A 96 -2.07 -1.39 -0.19
N THR A 97 -2.19 -1.45 -1.52
CA THR A 97 -1.50 -0.51 -2.42
C THR A 97 -1.97 0.93 -2.21
N GLY A 98 -3.27 1.13 -1.96
CA GLY A 98 -3.86 2.42 -1.62
C GLY A 98 -3.27 3.02 -0.35
N PHE A 99 -3.16 2.23 0.73
CA PHE A 99 -2.47 2.63 1.95
C PHE A 99 -1.04 3.11 1.67
N ASN A 100 -0.24 2.31 0.96
CA ASN A 100 1.15 2.66 0.66
C ASN A 100 1.26 3.95 -0.18
N ARG A 101 0.31 4.18 -1.09
CA ARG A 101 0.23 5.42 -1.87
C ARG A 101 -0.11 6.62 -0.99
N PHE A 102 -1.08 6.49 -0.09
CA PHE A 102 -1.38 7.57 0.87
C PHE A 102 -0.19 7.86 1.77
N LYS A 103 0.46 6.82 2.31
CA LYS A 103 1.68 6.96 3.13
C LYS A 103 2.75 7.79 2.41
N LEU A 104 3.06 7.42 1.17
CA LEU A 104 4.04 8.14 0.34
C LEU A 104 3.67 9.61 0.14
N ILE A 105 2.41 9.91 -0.21
CA ILE A 105 1.94 11.27 -0.49
C ILE A 105 1.96 12.11 0.80
N LEU A 106 1.50 11.56 1.92
CA LEU A 106 1.48 12.24 3.22
C LEU A 106 2.90 12.58 3.68
N HIS A 107 3.83 11.64 3.54
CA HIS A 107 5.25 11.87 3.85
C HIS A 107 5.85 12.99 2.98
N ALA A 108 5.63 12.94 1.66
CA ALA A 108 6.14 13.97 0.74
C ALA A 108 5.57 15.37 1.06
N LEU A 109 4.27 15.46 1.35
CA LEU A 109 3.64 16.71 1.77
C LEU A 109 4.21 17.22 3.10
N ARG A 110 4.42 16.32 4.08
CA ARG A 110 5.01 16.69 5.36
C ARG A 110 6.39 17.32 5.19
N ILE A 111 7.24 16.75 4.34
CA ILE A 111 8.56 17.33 4.04
C ILE A 111 8.44 18.76 3.49
N LEU A 112 7.50 19.02 2.58
CA LEU A 112 7.29 20.36 2.04
C LEU A 112 6.86 21.35 3.13
N TYR A 113 5.91 20.98 3.99
CA TYR A 113 5.47 21.83 5.09
C TYR A 113 6.57 22.06 6.14
N MET A 114 7.43 21.07 6.39
CA MET A 114 8.61 21.24 7.25
C MET A 114 9.57 22.29 6.65
N GLN A 115 9.82 22.25 5.34
CA GLN A 115 10.66 23.23 4.63
C GLN A 115 10.07 24.65 4.68
N GLU A 116 8.74 24.76 4.59
CA GLU A 116 8.00 26.02 4.73
C GLU A 116 7.85 26.49 6.18
N GLN A 117 8.34 25.71 7.15
CA GLN A 117 8.23 25.95 8.59
C GLN A 117 6.77 25.99 9.11
N ASP A 118 5.85 25.35 8.41
CA ASP A 118 4.47 25.13 8.88
C ASP A 118 4.43 23.88 9.76
N SER A 119 4.80 24.07 11.04
CA SER A 119 4.84 22.98 12.04
C SER A 119 3.44 22.42 12.31
N ASP A 120 2.39 23.24 12.26
CA ASP A 120 1.01 22.80 12.52
C ASP A 120 0.56 21.78 11.46
N MET A 121 0.79 22.08 10.18
CA MET A 121 0.48 21.14 9.10
C MET A 121 1.40 19.91 9.10
N ALA A 122 2.69 20.07 9.41
CA ALA A 122 3.62 18.94 9.49
C ALA A 122 3.19 17.92 10.57
N HIS A 123 2.79 18.40 11.75
CA HIS A 123 2.23 17.57 12.82
C HIS A 123 0.91 16.91 12.41
N LYS A 124 -0.01 17.69 11.84
CA LYS A 124 -1.30 17.18 11.39
C LYS A 124 -1.15 16.04 10.37
N LEU A 125 -0.17 16.13 9.47
CA LEU A 125 0.11 15.08 8.49
C LEU A 125 0.75 13.84 9.11
N ALA A 126 1.65 14.00 10.08
CA ALA A 126 2.20 12.86 10.84
C ALA A 126 1.11 12.12 11.62
N ASP A 127 0.22 12.84 12.30
CA ASP A 127 -0.93 12.27 13.01
C ASP A 127 -1.90 11.55 12.07
N LEU A 128 -2.15 12.15 10.88
CA LEU A 128 -2.98 11.53 9.87
C LEU A 128 -2.37 10.23 9.32
N GLU A 129 -1.07 10.20 9.06
CA GLU A 129 -0.34 9.02 8.61
C GLU A 129 -0.37 7.90 9.67
N GLY A 130 -0.11 8.23 10.94
CA GLY A 130 -0.21 7.29 12.05
C GLY A 130 -1.64 6.77 12.26
N GLY A 131 -2.64 7.64 12.16
CA GLY A 131 -4.06 7.28 12.21
C GLY A 131 -4.47 6.36 11.05
N LEU A 132 -3.93 6.59 9.86
CA LEU A 132 -4.17 5.73 8.69
C LEU A 132 -3.56 4.34 8.90
N ALA A 133 -2.33 4.26 9.42
CA ALA A 133 -1.69 2.98 9.75
C ALA A 133 -2.53 2.18 10.75
N LYS A 134 -3.10 2.85 11.76
CA LYS A 134 -4.01 2.23 12.72
C LYS A 134 -5.30 1.73 12.07
N LEU A 135 -5.93 2.55 11.22
CA LEU A 135 -7.18 2.20 10.55
C LEU A 135 -7.01 0.98 9.63
N PHE A 136 -5.86 0.86 8.99
CA PHE A 136 -5.51 -0.25 8.12
C PHE A 136 -4.82 -1.41 8.86
N GLU A 137 -4.81 -1.43 10.20
CA GLU A 137 -4.23 -2.52 11.00
C GLU A 137 -2.76 -2.83 10.66
N MET A 138 -1.96 -1.79 10.38
CA MET A 138 -0.57 -1.93 9.90
C MET A 138 0.45 -2.22 11.02
N GLY A 139 0.03 -2.13 12.28
CA GLY A 139 0.85 -2.40 13.45
C GLY A 139 1.38 -1.14 14.13
N ARG A 140 1.65 -1.26 15.43
CA ARG A 140 2.04 -0.13 16.29
C ARG A 140 3.36 0.52 15.90
N TYR A 141 4.25 -0.22 15.24
CA TYR A 141 5.45 0.35 14.63
C TYR A 141 5.09 1.38 13.57
N GLN A 142 4.20 1.03 12.63
CA GLN A 142 3.80 1.89 11.51
C GLN A 142 3.00 3.11 11.99
N GLU A 143 2.26 2.98 13.09
CA GLU A 143 1.56 4.11 13.72
C GLU A 143 2.51 5.18 14.28
N ALA A 144 3.68 4.76 14.79
CA ALA A 144 4.61 5.65 15.49
C ALA A 144 5.68 6.26 14.58
N GLU A 145 6.07 5.56 13.52
CA GLU A 145 7.15 5.93 12.60
C GLU A 145 7.05 7.35 12.01
N PRO A 146 5.87 7.85 11.57
CA PRO A 146 5.72 9.17 10.97
C PRO A 146 6.20 10.33 11.87
N GLY A 147 6.06 10.18 13.19
CA GLY A 147 6.43 11.22 14.14
C GLY A 147 7.94 11.33 14.39
N LEU A 148 8.74 10.29 14.06
CA LEU A 148 10.17 10.29 14.39
C LEU A 148 10.94 11.36 13.63
N GLU A 149 10.65 11.50 12.34
CA GLU A 149 11.28 12.50 11.47
C GLU A 149 10.94 13.93 11.92
N LEU A 150 9.69 14.16 12.30
CA LEU A 150 9.23 15.45 12.80
C LEU A 150 9.89 15.81 14.12
N ALA A 151 9.92 14.89 15.08
CA ALA A 151 10.60 15.09 16.36
C ALA A 151 12.11 15.33 16.17
N ALA A 152 12.72 14.71 15.16
CA ALA A 152 14.12 14.95 14.79
C ALA A 152 14.36 16.34 14.22
N TYR A 153 13.51 16.78 13.30
CA TYR A 153 13.57 18.12 12.72
C TYR A 153 13.46 19.20 13.78
N GLU A 154 12.55 19.03 14.73
CA GLU A 154 12.32 19.98 15.83
C GLU A 154 13.33 19.83 16.98
N LYS A 155 14.20 18.83 16.91
CA LYS A 155 15.14 18.45 17.98
C LYS A 155 14.43 18.24 19.32
N ASN A 156 13.21 17.70 19.28
CA ASN A 156 12.39 17.47 20.46
C ASN A 156 12.86 16.20 21.18
N VAL A 157 13.79 16.36 22.12
CA VAL A 157 14.43 15.25 22.86
C VAL A 157 13.41 14.27 23.46
N LYS A 158 12.41 14.81 24.16
CA LYS A 158 11.42 14.00 24.89
C LYS A 158 10.58 13.16 23.92
N GLU A 159 10.15 13.77 22.82
CA GLU A 159 9.29 13.11 21.85
C GLU A 159 10.04 12.09 21.01
N THR A 160 11.26 12.43 20.56
CA THR A 160 12.15 11.48 19.88
C THR A 160 12.39 10.24 20.74
N GLU A 161 12.73 10.42 22.02
CA GLU A 161 12.91 9.29 22.94
C GLU A 161 11.65 8.43 23.06
N ARG A 162 10.48 9.06 23.22
CA ARG A 162 9.19 8.37 23.33
C ARG A 162 8.89 7.53 22.10
N ILE A 163 9.12 8.07 20.90
CA ILE A 163 8.86 7.40 19.62
C ILE A 163 9.85 6.26 19.41
N MET A 164 11.16 6.50 19.59
CA MET A 164 12.20 5.47 19.48
C MET A 164 11.94 4.29 20.41
N LYS A 165 11.55 4.55 21.67
CA LYS A 165 11.14 3.50 22.62
C LYS A 165 9.92 2.73 22.15
N THR A 166 8.95 3.40 21.55
CA THR A 166 7.75 2.76 20.99
C THR A 166 8.11 1.85 19.82
N MET A 167 8.93 2.33 18.88
CA MET A 167 9.39 1.55 17.74
C MET A 167 10.22 0.33 18.16
N LEU A 168 11.13 0.48 19.14
CA LEU A 168 11.91 -0.64 19.68
C LEU A 168 11.09 -1.62 20.51
N LYS A 169 9.98 -1.20 21.09
CA LYS A 169 9.06 -2.09 21.82
C LYS A 169 8.17 -2.89 20.87
N HIS A 170 7.89 -2.34 19.69
CA HIS A 170 6.90 -2.86 18.74
C HIS A 170 7.50 -3.21 17.37
N TYR A 171 8.82 -3.42 17.28
CA TYR A 171 9.49 -3.73 16.02
C TYR A 171 8.98 -5.03 15.36
N ASP A 172 8.48 -5.96 16.17
CA ASP A 172 7.83 -7.21 15.77
C ASP A 172 6.45 -7.00 15.14
N THR A 173 5.83 -5.83 15.37
CA THR A 173 4.56 -5.44 14.75
C THR A 173 4.69 -4.84 13.36
N LEU A 174 5.91 -4.72 12.83
CA LEU A 174 6.20 -4.12 11.52
C LEU A 174 5.34 -4.71 10.37
N THR A 175 4.99 -5.99 10.50
CA THR A 175 4.21 -6.75 9.52
C THR A 175 2.88 -7.25 10.09
N ASP A 176 2.28 -6.56 11.08
CA ASP A 176 1.00 -6.98 11.67
C ASP A 176 -0.14 -7.07 10.65
N TYR A 177 -0.07 -6.29 9.57
CA TYR A 177 -1.01 -6.40 8.45
C TYR A 177 -1.07 -7.81 7.84
N THR A 178 -0.01 -8.63 7.97
CA THR A 178 0.01 -10.03 7.52
C THR A 178 -0.86 -10.96 8.38
N HIS A 179 -1.19 -10.52 9.60
CA HIS A 179 -2.07 -11.23 10.53
C HIS A 179 -3.46 -10.59 10.64
N SER A 180 -3.67 -9.45 9.98
CA SER A 180 -4.92 -8.70 9.99
C SER A 180 -6.04 -9.46 9.29
N ARG A 181 -7.27 -9.37 9.84
CA ARG A 181 -8.47 -9.91 9.18
C ARG A 181 -8.86 -9.11 7.94
N LEU A 182 -8.36 -7.88 7.80
CA LEU A 182 -8.57 -6.99 6.67
C LEU A 182 -7.85 -7.49 5.40
N PHE A 183 -6.69 -8.16 5.55
CA PHE A 183 -5.85 -8.63 4.43
C PHE A 183 -5.73 -10.16 4.38
N ARG A 184 -6.74 -10.88 4.87
CA ARG A 184 -6.67 -12.34 5.07
C ARG A 184 -6.51 -13.16 3.79
N HIS A 185 -6.85 -12.60 2.63
CA HIS A 185 -6.82 -13.28 1.34
C HIS A 185 -5.58 -12.91 0.51
N ILE A 186 -4.82 -11.89 0.92
CA ILE A 186 -3.49 -11.67 0.37
C ILE A 186 -2.54 -12.69 1.01
N LEU A 187 -1.92 -13.53 0.19
CA LEU A 187 -0.93 -14.51 0.63
C LEU A 187 0.40 -13.82 0.97
N LEU A 188 0.41 -13.11 2.09
CA LEU A 188 1.59 -12.48 2.64
C LEU A 188 2.39 -13.52 3.42
N LYS A 189 3.68 -13.63 3.14
CA LYS A 189 4.55 -14.59 3.85
C LYS A 189 4.85 -14.05 5.25
N PRO A 190 4.59 -14.84 6.32
CA PRO A 190 4.99 -14.46 7.66
C PRO A 190 6.51 -14.34 7.72
N GLN A 191 6.99 -13.38 8.51
CA GLN A 191 8.42 -13.17 8.71
C GLN A 191 8.93 -14.07 9.83
N ASN A 192 10.16 -14.57 9.68
CA ASN A 192 10.79 -15.37 10.73
C ASN A 192 11.35 -14.50 11.87
N PRO A 193 11.60 -15.05 13.06
CA PRO A 193 12.17 -14.28 14.17
C PRO A 193 13.50 -13.58 13.84
N ALA A 194 14.33 -14.20 12.99
CA ALA A 194 15.59 -13.61 12.55
C ALA A 194 15.42 -12.31 11.74
N PHE A 195 14.31 -12.16 11.01
CA PHE A 195 13.96 -10.90 10.33
C PHE A 195 13.74 -9.78 11.34
N PHE A 196 12.95 -10.02 12.38
CA PHE A 196 12.65 -8.99 13.38
C PHE A 196 13.89 -8.62 14.20
N GLU A 197 14.78 -9.57 14.50
CA GLU A 197 16.07 -9.23 15.11
C GLU A 197 16.94 -8.35 14.21
N ARG A 198 16.95 -8.57 12.90
CA ARG A 198 17.62 -7.64 11.96
C ARG A 198 16.98 -6.26 11.98
N VAL A 199 15.66 -6.16 12.03
CA VAL A 199 14.94 -4.88 12.16
C VAL A 199 15.35 -4.18 13.46
N ARG A 200 15.34 -4.87 14.60
CA ARG A 200 15.74 -4.32 15.90
C ARG A 200 17.17 -3.79 15.88
N CYS A 201 18.12 -4.57 15.35
CA CYS A 201 19.51 -4.14 15.21
C CYS A 201 19.65 -2.94 14.28
N GLY A 202 18.95 -2.94 13.14
CA GLY A 202 18.90 -1.83 12.20
C GLY A 202 18.34 -0.54 12.82
N LEU A 203 17.29 -0.65 13.64
CA LEU A 203 16.73 0.49 14.36
C LEU A 203 17.73 1.07 15.37
N ILE A 204 18.38 0.23 16.19
CA ILE A 204 19.40 0.70 17.14
C ILE A 204 20.53 1.40 16.40
N GLN A 205 21.01 0.81 15.29
CA GLN A 205 22.06 1.42 14.47
C GLN A 205 21.62 2.77 13.89
N GLY A 206 20.42 2.83 13.29
CA GLY A 206 19.89 4.06 12.69
C GLY A 206 19.58 5.15 13.71
N PHE A 207 19.12 4.78 14.91
CA PHE A 207 18.91 5.73 16.00
C PHE A 207 20.21 6.34 16.48
N LEU A 208 21.32 5.61 16.43
CA LEU A 208 22.66 6.10 16.81
C LEU A 208 23.36 6.92 15.71
N ASP A 209 22.66 7.27 14.64
CA ASP A 209 23.14 8.21 13.63
C ASP A 209 23.32 9.61 14.25
N GLU A 210 24.58 10.02 14.40
CA GLU A 210 24.92 11.29 15.06
C GLU A 210 24.60 12.51 14.19
N GLU A 211 24.47 12.36 12.87
CA GLU A 211 24.04 13.44 11.98
C GLU A 211 22.57 13.77 12.21
N LYS A 212 21.72 12.74 12.27
CA LYS A 212 20.27 12.89 12.42
C LYS A 212 19.84 13.14 13.86
N PHE A 213 20.45 12.43 14.80
CA PHE A 213 19.98 12.40 16.19
C PHE A 213 21.06 12.81 17.20
N GLY A 214 22.14 13.48 16.76
CA GLY A 214 23.22 13.92 17.65
C GLY A 214 22.78 14.78 18.84
N TYR A 215 21.63 15.47 18.74
CA TYR A 215 21.04 16.24 19.85
C TYR A 215 20.57 15.37 21.02
N MET A 216 20.45 14.05 20.84
CA MET A 216 20.04 13.08 21.86
C MET A 216 21.21 12.55 22.71
N LYS A 217 22.47 12.84 22.34
CA LYS A 217 23.68 12.18 22.90
C LYS A 217 23.79 12.20 24.43
N GLU A 218 23.29 13.26 25.06
CA GLU A 218 23.39 13.41 26.51
C GLU A 218 22.30 12.68 27.29
N THR A 219 21.25 12.20 26.61
CA THR A 219 20.17 11.45 27.24
C THR A 219 20.66 10.11 27.76
N ALA A 220 20.08 9.66 28.87
CA ALA A 220 20.34 8.32 29.41
C ALA A 220 19.96 7.23 28.39
N PHE A 221 18.87 7.43 27.65
CA PHE A 221 18.41 6.52 26.62
C PHE A 221 19.44 6.33 25.50
N TRP A 222 20.04 7.41 25.00
CA TRP A 222 21.05 7.32 23.95
C TRP A 222 22.31 6.56 24.41
N LYS A 223 22.75 6.84 25.65
CA LYS A 223 23.89 6.15 26.26
C LYS A 223 23.60 4.64 26.39
N GLU A 224 22.40 4.28 26.85
CA GLU A 224 21.93 2.88 26.91
C GLU A 224 21.88 2.20 25.53
N LEU A 225 21.41 2.91 24.48
CA LEU A 225 21.41 2.36 23.12
C LEU A 225 22.83 2.06 22.61
N LYS A 226 23.81 2.91 22.92
CA LYS A 226 25.22 2.66 22.57
C LYS A 226 25.73 1.37 23.21
N ASP A 227 25.44 1.15 24.48
CA ASP A 227 25.85 -0.06 25.20
C ASP A 227 25.21 -1.32 24.61
N ARG A 228 23.90 -1.25 24.29
CA ARG A 228 23.16 -2.34 23.64
C ARG A 228 23.68 -2.70 22.25
N ARG A 229 24.25 -1.74 21.51
CA ARG A 229 24.91 -2.00 20.21
C ARG A 229 26.20 -2.80 20.38
N THR A 230 26.91 -2.59 21.49
CA THR A 230 28.21 -3.22 21.75
C THR A 230 28.11 -4.60 22.42
N ALA A 231 26.91 -4.99 22.88
CA ALA A 231 26.68 -6.33 23.42
C ALA A 231 26.70 -7.38 22.29
N PRO A 232 27.42 -8.51 22.45
CA PRO A 232 27.37 -9.60 21.47
C PRO A 232 25.93 -10.12 21.36
N VAL A 233 25.45 -10.31 20.13
CA VAL A 233 24.19 -11.01 19.88
C VAL A 233 24.39 -12.42 20.41
N SER A 234 23.77 -12.76 21.53
CA SER A 234 23.86 -14.10 22.11
C SER A 234 23.46 -15.13 21.05
N ASP A 235 24.36 -16.10 20.83
CA ASP A 235 24.32 -17.11 19.77
C ASP A 235 22.91 -17.57 19.42
N SER A 236 22.41 -17.06 18.30
CA SER A 236 21.38 -17.75 17.53
C SER A 236 22.10 -18.80 16.67
N PRO A 237 21.57 -20.02 16.56
CA PRO A 237 22.28 -21.14 15.92
C PRO A 237 22.64 -20.79 14.48
N SER A 238 23.87 -21.17 14.14
CA SER A 238 24.57 -20.89 12.90
C SER A 238 23.69 -21.12 11.66
N MET A 239 23.70 -20.13 10.76
CA MET A 239 23.07 -20.20 9.44
C MET A 239 23.59 -21.40 8.64
N GLU A 240 22.72 -22.37 8.35
CA GLU A 240 22.86 -23.14 7.12
C GLU A 240 22.52 -22.22 5.94
N VAL A 241 23.52 -22.05 5.06
CA VAL A 241 23.38 -21.39 3.77
C VAL A 241 22.45 -22.24 2.92
N ILE A 242 21.17 -21.87 2.85
CA ILE A 242 20.26 -22.42 1.84
C ILE A 242 20.64 -21.76 0.52
N SER A 243 21.24 -22.55 -0.36
CA SER A 243 21.62 -22.19 -1.72
C SER A 243 20.46 -21.57 -2.48
N GLN A 244 20.74 -20.46 -3.17
CA GLN A 244 19.92 -19.95 -4.24
C GLN A 244 19.88 -20.97 -5.38
N ASP A 245 18.85 -21.81 -5.40
CA ASP A 245 18.38 -22.51 -6.59
C ASP A 245 16.98 -23.04 -6.29
N ARG A 246 15.96 -22.35 -6.81
CA ARG A 246 14.62 -22.84 -7.18
C ARG A 246 13.62 -21.68 -7.23
N PHE A 247 13.74 -20.88 -8.28
CA PHE A 247 12.60 -20.23 -8.94
C PHE A 247 12.90 -20.21 -10.43
N ALA A 248 12.54 -21.31 -11.08
CA ALA A 248 12.11 -21.34 -12.47
C ALA A 248 10.60 -21.58 -12.45
#